data_AF-A0A660RF98-F1
#
_entry.id   AF-A0A660RF98-F1
#
_cell.length_a   1.000
_cell.length_b   1.000
_cell.length_c   1.000
_cell.angle_alpha   90.00
_cell.angle_beta   90.00
_cell.angle_gamma   90.00
#
_symmetry.space_group_name_H-M   'P 1'
#
loop_
_entity.id
_entity.type
_entity.pdbx_description
1 polymer ?
#
loop_
_entity_poly.entity_id
_entity_poly.type
_entity_poly.pdbx_seq_one_letter_code
_entity_poly.pdbx_strand_id
1 'polypeptide(L)' 'MKDMEEILGYMEMLDEVDVSDVEPMYTPVEDPVLLRKGEPRVFERIDHIRKNFPSEDKGHIKVPGIHR' A
#
# COMPACT_ATOMS: atom_id res chain seq x y z
N MET A 1 -19.67 -12.81 -8.27
CA MET A 1 -20.61 -12.15 -7.33
C MET A 1 -20.91 -13.09 -6.16
N LYS A 2 -21.40 -14.31 -6.42
CA LYS A 2 -21.61 -15.35 -5.41
C LYS A 2 -20.47 -15.53 -4.40
N ASP A 3 -19.22 -15.67 -4.86
CA ASP A 3 -18.07 -15.86 -3.94
C ASP A 3 -17.86 -14.66 -3.00
N MET A 4 -18.17 -13.44 -3.45
CA MET A 4 -18.04 -12.23 -2.63
C MET A 4 -19.17 -12.16 -1.60
N GLU A 5 -20.38 -12.57 -1.98
CA GLU A 5 -21.52 -12.68 -1.06
C GLU A 5 -21.27 -13.73 0.02
N GLU A 6 -20.67 -14.88 -0.34
CA GLU A 6 -20.27 -15.92 0.62
C GLU A 6 -19.19 -15.43 1.60
N ILE A 7 -18.19 -14.68 1.13
CA ILE A 7 -17.15 -14.10 2.00
C ILE A 7 -17.75 -13.07 2.96
N LEU A 8 -18.63 -12.19 2.47
CA LEU A 8 -19.28 -11.18 3.32
C LEU A 8 -20.16 -11.83 4.38
N GLY A 9 -20.96 -12.83 4.00
CA GLY A 9 -21.80 -13.56 4.97
C GLY A 9 -21.00 -14.32 6.02
N TYR A 10 -19.80 -14.80 5.70
CA TYR A 10 -18.92 -15.41 6.70
C TYR A 10 -18.35 -14.38 7.70
N MET A 11 -18.06 -13.15 7.25
CA MET A 11 -17.51 -12.09 8.11
C MET A 11 -18.53 -11.54 9.12
N GLU A 12 -19.83 -11.60 8.82
CA GLU A 12 -20.92 -11.23 9.74
C GLU A 12 -20.88 -12.03 11.05
N MET A 13 -20.26 -13.22 11.06
CA MET A 13 -20.06 -14.01 12.28
C MET A 13 -19.22 -13.28 13.35
N LEU A 14 -18.40 -12.30 12.97
CA LEU A 14 -17.58 -11.53 13.90
C LEU A 14 -18.41 -10.54 14.74
N ASP A 15 -19.60 -10.15 14.28
CA ASP A 15 -20.47 -9.18 14.96
C ASP A 15 -21.06 -9.74 16.27
N GLU A 16 -20.99 -11.05 16.48
CA GLU A 16 -21.42 -11.72 17.72
C GLU A 16 -20.45 -11.47 18.90
N VAL A 17 -19.26 -10.94 18.64
CA VAL A 17 -18.22 -10.71 19.66
C VAL A 17 -18.29 -9.26 20.16
N ASP A 18 -18.48 -9.07 21.46
CA ASP A 18 -18.44 -7.75 22.10
C ASP A 18 -17.00 -7.21 22.15
N VAL A 19 -16.78 -6.06 21.53
CA VAL A 19 -15.50 -5.35 21.45
C VAL A 19 -15.57 -3.94 22.03
N SER A 20 -16.63 -3.63 22.80
CA SER A 20 -16.88 -2.29 23.33
C SER A 20 -15.73 -1.74 24.21
N ASP A 21 -14.97 -2.61 24.86
CA ASP A 21 -13.86 -2.26 25.76
C ASP A 21 -12.46 -2.63 25.20
N VAL A 22 -12.36 -2.90 23.88
CA VAL A 22 -11.09 -3.33 23.25
C VAL A 22 -10.65 -2.31 22.21
N GLU A 23 -9.41 -1.84 22.36
CA GLU A 23 -8.76 -0.99 21.35
C GLU A 23 -8.33 -1.83 20.13
N PRO A 24 -8.55 -1.35 18.90
CA PRO A 24 -8.11 -2.06 17.70
C PRO A 24 -6.59 -2.24 17.64
N MET A 25 -6.14 -3.45 17.33
CA MET A 25 -4.73 -3.73 17.06
C MET A 25 -4.38 -3.35 15.62
N TYR A 26 -3.57 -2.30 15.44
CA TYR A 26 -3.11 -1.85 14.12
C TYR A 26 -1.82 -2.55 13.65
N THR A 27 -0.94 -2.87 14.60
CA THR A 27 0.34 -3.54 14.36
C THR A 27 0.64 -4.43 15.58
N PRO A 28 1.25 -5.62 15.38
CA PRO A 28 1.74 -6.43 16.49
C PRO A 28 3.01 -5.85 17.14
N VAL A 29 3.60 -4.80 16.57
CA VAL A 29 4.82 -4.14 17.05
C VAL A 29 4.45 -2.93 17.90
N GLU A 30 4.91 -2.93 19.15
CA GLU A 30 4.65 -1.85 20.13
C GLU A 30 5.70 -0.72 20.07
N ASP A 31 6.70 -0.84 19.20
CA ASP A 31 7.78 0.15 19.11
C ASP A 31 7.26 1.55 18.75
N PRO A 32 7.82 2.60 19.37
CA PRO A 32 7.45 3.97 19.04
C PRO A 32 7.84 4.32 17.60
N VAL A 33 7.13 5.29 17.03
CA VAL A 33 7.41 5.78 15.68
C VAL A 33 8.84 6.31 15.58
N LEU A 34 9.64 5.70 14.70
CA LEU A 34 10.99 6.15 14.39
C LEU A 34 10.96 7.15 13.22
N LEU A 35 11.29 8.41 13.51
CA LEU A 35 11.36 9.44 12.48
C LEU A 35 12.60 9.27 11.60
N ARG A 36 12.41 9.43 10.28
CA ARG A 36 13.53 9.46 9.33
C ARG A 36 14.36 10.73 9.54
N LYS A 37 15.68 10.59 9.60
CA LYS A 37 16.60 11.75 9.54
C LYS A 37 16.40 12.53 8.23
N GLY A 38 16.31 13.86 8.33
CA GLY A 38 16.10 14.77 7.19
C GLY A 38 17.30 14.94 6.25
N GLU A 39 18.20 13.95 6.20
CA GLU A 39 19.44 14.01 5.44
C GLU A 39 19.18 13.67 3.97
N PRO A 40 19.86 14.36 3.03
CA PRO A 40 19.80 14.03 1.61
C PRO A 40 20.43 12.66 1.35
N ARG A 41 19.84 11.89 0.44
CA ARG A 41 20.38 10.61 -0.02
C ARG A 41 20.61 10.68 -1.52
N VAL A 42 21.78 10.23 -1.95
CA VAL A 42 22.11 10.08 -3.37
C VAL A 42 21.64 8.71 -3.83
N PHE A 43 20.96 8.65 -4.97
CA PHE A 43 20.56 7.41 -5.62
C PHE A 43 21.47 7.14 -6.81
N GLU A 44 22.33 6.14 -6.71
CA GLU A 44 23.34 5.85 -7.74
C GLU A 44 22.75 5.18 -9.00
N ARG A 45 21.53 4.65 -8.91
CA ARG A 45 20.95 3.74 -9.92
C ARG A 45 19.64 4.25 -10.50
N ILE A 46 19.54 5.55 -10.78
CA ILE A 46 18.32 6.16 -11.35
C ILE A 46 17.93 5.48 -12.67
N ASP A 47 18.89 5.10 -13.50
CA ASP A 47 18.61 4.41 -14.77
C ASP A 47 17.97 3.02 -14.59
N HIS A 48 18.15 2.36 -13.44
CA HIS A 48 17.49 1.08 -13.17
C HIS A 48 15.98 1.23 -12.98
N ILE A 49 15.51 2.41 -12.55
CA ILE A 49 14.09 2.68 -12.39
C ILE A 49 13.40 2.55 -13.76
N ARG A 50 13.96 3.20 -14.79
CA ARG A 50 13.37 3.23 -16.14
C ARG A 50 13.35 1.87 -16.82
N LYS A 51 14.39 1.04 -16.60
CA LYS A 51 14.48 -0.33 -17.14
C LYS A 51 13.34 -1.25 -16.69
N ASN A 52 12.66 -0.94 -15.59
CA ASN A 52 11.52 -1.72 -15.11
C ASN A 52 10.20 -1.34 -15.82
N PHE A 53 10.19 -0.33 -16.68
CA PHE A 53 8.98 0.12 -17.36
C PHE A 53 8.90 -0.38 -18.81
N PRO A 54 7.69 -0.65 -19.32
CA PRO A 54 7.51 -1.13 -20.69
C PRO A 54 8.01 -0.16 -21.78
N SER A 55 8.02 1.15 -21.51
CA SER A 55 8.45 2.15 -22.48
C SER A 55 9.02 3.40 -21.79
N GLU A 56 10.10 3.91 -22.35
CA GLU A 56 10.71 5.19 -21.99
C GLU A 56 10.88 6.08 -23.22
N ASP A 57 10.86 7.39 -23.02
CA ASP A 57 11.21 8.39 -24.04
C ASP A 57 12.05 9.50 -23.41
N LYS A 58 13.25 9.74 -23.95
CA LYS A 58 14.18 10.80 -23.50
C LYS A 58 14.37 10.86 -21.97
N GLY A 59 14.48 9.72 -21.32
CA GLY A 59 14.63 9.64 -19.86
C GLY A 59 13.35 9.86 -19.05
N HIS A 60 12.19 9.80 -19.68
CA HIS A 60 10.89 9.83 -19.03
C HIS A 60 10.17 8.50 -19.24
N ILE A 61 9.34 8.11 -18.27
CA ILE A 61 8.46 6.95 -18.41
C ILE A 61 7.30 7.36 -19.32
N LYS A 62 7.07 6.60 -20.38
CA LYS A 62 5.99 6.88 -21.34
C LYS A 62 4.70 6.20 -20.88
N VAL A 63 3.63 7.00 -20.73
CA VAL A 63 2.29 6.53 -20.34
C VAL A 63 1.24 7.10 -21.31
N PRO A 64 0.06 6.47 -21.41
CA PRO A 64 -1.07 7.08 -22.12
C PRO A 64 -1.40 8.46 -21.54
N GLY A 65 -1.65 9.43 -22.42
CA GLY A 65 -2.01 10.77 -21.99
C GLY A 65 -3.36 10.77 -21.28
N ILE A 66 -3.48 11.52 -20.19
CA ILE A 66 -4.75 11.71 -19.50
C ILE A 66 -5.64 12.60 -20.40
N HIS A 67 -6.68 12.02 -20.97
CA HIS A 67 -7.70 12.75 -21.73
C HIS A 67 -8.98 12.81 -20.89
N ARG A 68 -9.69 13.94 -20.97
CA ARG A 68 -11.04 14.13 -20.44
C ARG A 68 -12.06 13.98 -21.55
#